data_AF-A0A2T1LX17-F1
#
_entry.id   AF-A0A2T1LX17-F1
#
_cell.length_a   1.000
_cell.length_b   1.000
_cell.length_c   1.000
_cell.angle_alpha   90.00
_cell.angle_beta   90.00
_cell.angle_gamma   90.00
#
_symmetry.space_group_name_H-M   'P 1'
#
loop_
_entity.id
_entity.type
_entity.pdbx_description
1 polymer ?
#
loop_
_entity_poly.entity_id
_entity_poly.type
_entity_poly.pdbx_seq_one_letter_code
_entity_poly.pdbx_strand_id
1 'polypeptide(L)' 'MVNPQTPQDLSDIFPDITYDATARPIWEMVVEIGAQIPLEEWEKVPTDLSKNFDQYQNALTETEE' A
#
# COMPACT_ATOMS: atom_id res chain seq x y z
N MET A 1 -23.71 4.18 20.38
CA MET A 1 -23.83 2.75 19.98
C MET A 1 -22.51 2.39 19.32
N VAL A 2 -21.67 1.60 19.99
CA VAL A 2 -20.35 1.19 19.46
C VAL A 2 -20.59 0.01 18.51
N ASN A 3 -20.05 0.06 17.31
CA ASN A 3 -20.22 -1.00 16.31
C ASN A 3 -19.53 -2.29 16.80
N PRO A 4 -20.23 -3.43 16.97
CA PRO A 4 -19.66 -4.65 17.54
C PRO A 4 -18.70 -5.41 16.59
N GLN A 5 -18.48 -4.92 15.37
CA GLN A 5 -17.66 -5.60 14.36
C GLN A 5 -16.28 -4.98 14.12
N THR A 6 -15.84 -4.02 14.92
CA THR A 6 -14.48 -3.48 14.81
C THR A 6 -13.57 -4.22 15.79
N PRO A 7 -12.65 -5.09 15.33
CA PRO A 7 -11.66 -5.70 16.22
C PRO A 7 -10.88 -4.60 16.91
N GLN A 8 -10.89 -4.60 18.25
CA GLN A 8 -10.28 -3.55 19.06
C GLN A 8 -8.76 -3.74 19.17
N ASP A 9 -8.28 -4.94 18.85
CA ASP A 9 -6.87 -5.32 18.88
C ASP A 9 -6.50 -6.07 17.59
N LEU A 10 -5.33 -5.72 17.02
CA LEU A 10 -4.76 -6.41 15.87
C LEU A 10 -4.37 -7.86 16.23
N SER A 11 -4.19 -8.16 17.52
CA SER A 11 -3.94 -9.51 18.03
C SER A 11 -5.15 -10.44 17.88
N ASP A 12 -6.38 -9.91 17.88
CA ASP A 12 -7.61 -10.69 17.65
C ASP A 12 -7.76 -11.12 16.18
N ILE A 13 -7.14 -10.38 15.25
CA ILE A 13 -7.15 -10.67 13.81
C ILE A 13 -5.98 -11.59 13.44
N PHE A 14 -4.84 -11.41 14.09
CA PHE A 14 -3.62 -12.16 13.81
C PHE A 14 -3.02 -12.73 15.10
N PRO A 15 -3.52 -13.88 15.58
CA PRO A 15 -3.20 -14.39 16.90
C PRO A 15 -1.74 -14.86 17.07
N ASP A 16 -0.94 -14.94 16.00
CA ASP A 16 0.42 -15.47 16.07
C ASP A 16 1.32 -15.01 14.90
N ILE A 17 1.50 -13.68 14.72
CA ILE A 17 2.51 -13.18 13.77
C ILE A 17 3.88 -13.28 14.43
N THR A 18 4.58 -14.38 14.16
CA THR A 18 6.01 -14.52 14.45
C THR A 18 6.82 -13.99 13.27
N TYR A 19 7.84 -13.18 13.56
CA TYR A 19 8.74 -12.66 12.53
C TYR A 19 9.61 -13.80 11.98
N ASP A 20 9.48 -14.09 10.70
CA ASP A 20 10.33 -15.05 9.98
C ASP A 20 11.50 -14.33 9.31
N ALA A 21 12.70 -14.50 9.86
CA ALA A 21 13.94 -13.91 9.32
C ALA A 21 14.40 -14.56 8.00
N THR A 22 13.82 -15.72 7.63
CA THR A 22 14.11 -16.42 6.36
C THR A 22 13.13 -16.06 5.25
N ALA A 23 12.02 -15.40 5.59
CA ALA A 23 11.07 -14.92 4.62
C ALA A 23 11.71 -13.88 3.69
N ARG A 24 11.29 -13.91 2.42
CA ARG A 24 11.73 -12.90 1.45
C ARG A 24 11.31 -11.51 1.93
N PRO A 25 12.20 -10.52 1.83
CA PRO A 25 11.86 -9.15 2.20
C PRO A 25 10.77 -8.55 1.30
N ILE A 26 9.96 -7.66 1.87
CA ILE A 26 8.83 -7.03 1.16
C ILE A 26 9.29 -6.30 -0.10
N TRP A 27 10.44 -5.64 -0.06
CA TRP A 27 10.99 -4.91 -1.20
C TRP A 27 11.31 -5.80 -2.41
N GLU A 28 11.70 -7.06 -2.21
CA GLU A 28 11.88 -7.99 -3.34
C GLU A 28 10.56 -8.24 -4.07
N MET A 29 9.47 -8.41 -3.32
CA MET A 29 8.13 -8.56 -3.90
C MET A 29 7.68 -7.30 -4.64
N VAL A 30 7.95 -6.12 -4.07
CA VAL A 30 7.62 -4.83 -4.72
C VAL A 30 8.37 -4.67 -6.04
N VAL A 31 9.65 -5.05 -6.10
CA VAL A 31 10.45 -5.03 -7.34
C VAL A 31 9.89 -6.01 -8.37
N GLU A 32 9.52 -7.22 -7.96
CA GLU A 32 8.93 -8.25 -8.84
C GLU A 32 7.60 -7.79 -9.45
N ILE A 33 6.73 -7.16 -8.66
CA ILE A 33 5.47 -6.57 -9.14
C ILE A 33 5.79 -5.39 -10.06
N GLY A 34 6.71 -4.52 -9.65
CA GLY A 34 7.05 -3.31 -10.38
C GLY A 34 7.65 -3.57 -11.77
N ALA A 35 8.37 -4.67 -11.93
CA ALA A 35 8.93 -5.09 -13.22
C ALA A 35 7.86 -5.56 -14.23
N GLN A 36 6.67 -5.91 -13.77
CA GLN A 36 5.54 -6.31 -14.62
C GLN A 36 4.73 -5.11 -15.14
N ILE A 37 4.98 -3.92 -14.57
CA ILE A 37 4.25 -2.69 -14.89
C ILE A 37 4.97 -1.97 -16.05
N PRO A 38 4.27 -1.56 -17.12
CA PRO A 38 4.85 -0.81 -18.22
C PRO A 38 5.45 0.55 -17.81
N LEU A 39 6.41 1.05 -18.59
CA LEU A 39 7.09 2.32 -18.28
C LEU A 39 6.13 3.51 -18.27
N GLU A 40 5.12 3.49 -19.14
CA GLU A 40 4.10 4.53 -19.26
C GLU A 40 3.29 4.70 -17.97
N GLU A 41 3.10 3.62 -17.20
CA GLU A 41 2.44 3.68 -15.89
C GLU A 41 3.41 4.18 -14.80
N TRP A 42 4.70 3.88 -14.92
CA TRP A 42 5.73 4.43 -14.03
C TRP A 42 5.92 5.94 -14.20
N GLU A 43 5.72 6.47 -15.40
CA GLU A 43 5.77 7.92 -15.67
C GLU A 43 4.66 8.71 -14.93
N LYS A 44 3.56 8.04 -14.59
CA LYS A 44 2.48 8.65 -13.77
C LYS A 44 2.85 8.72 -12.30
N VAL A 45 3.88 7.98 -11.86
CA VAL A 45 4.33 7.99 -10.47
C VAL A 45 5.11 9.30 -10.21
N PRO A 46 4.72 10.06 -9.18
CA PRO A 46 5.40 11.32 -8.87
C PRO A 46 6.85 11.11 -8.45
N THR A 47 7.76 11.90 -9.04
CA THR A 47 9.19 11.88 -8.70
C THR A 47 9.49 12.47 -7.31
N ASP A 48 8.55 13.20 -6.73
CA ASP A 48 8.66 13.75 -5.37
C ASP A 48 8.27 12.72 -4.29
N LEU A 49 8.24 11.43 -4.65
CA LEU A 49 7.87 10.33 -3.78
C LEU A 49 6.51 10.60 -3.11
N SER A 50 6.39 10.29 -1.83
CA SER A 50 5.19 10.49 -1.03
C SER A 50 5.08 11.88 -0.40
N LYS A 51 5.91 12.87 -0.78
CA LYS A 51 5.88 14.19 -0.11
C LYS A 51 4.54 14.91 -0.26
N ASN A 52 3.89 14.75 -1.40
CA ASN A 52 2.57 15.32 -1.66
C ASN A 52 1.50 14.21 -1.75
N PHE A 53 1.64 13.14 -0.96
CA PHE A 53 0.76 11.97 -1.02
C PHE A 53 -0.73 12.32 -0.93
N ASP A 54 -1.10 13.24 -0.04
CA ASP A 54 -2.48 13.71 0.12
C ASP A 54 -3.06 14.29 -1.19
N GLN A 55 -2.23 14.94 -2.01
CA GLN A 55 -2.65 15.49 -3.29
C GLN A 55 -2.88 14.38 -4.32
N TYR A 56 -2.02 13.36 -4.36
CA TYR A 56 -2.17 12.22 -5.29
C TYR A 56 -3.38 11.35 -4.96
N GLN A 57 -3.68 11.20 -3.66
CA GLN A 57 -4.87 10.48 -3.22
C GLN A 57 -6.16 11.15 -3.72
N ASN A 58 -6.18 12.49 -3.77
CA ASN A 58 -7.35 13.26 -4.17
C ASN A 58 -7.39 13.53 -5.69
N ALA A 59 -6.24 13.62 -6.36
CA ALA A 59 -6.15 13.88 -7.80
C ALA A 59 -6.83 12.79 -8.66
N LEU A 60 -6.94 11.55 -8.16
CA LEU A 60 -7.69 10.47 -8.80
C LEU A 60 -9.22 10.70 -8.81
N THR A 61 -9.73 11.67 -8.07
CA THR A 61 -11.17 11.97 -7.95
C THR A 61 -11.64 13.16 -8.80
N GLU A 62 -10.72 13.84 -9.50
CA GLU A 62 -11.01 15.05 -10.29
C GLU A 62 -10.77 14.88 -11.81
N THR A 63 -10.86 13.64 -12.33
CA THR A 63 -10.86 13.39 -13.78
C THR A 63 -12.20 12.84 -14.24
N GLU A 64 -13.23 13.68 -14.19
CA GLU A 64 -14.45 13.57 -15.01
C GLU A 64 -14.89 15.00 -15.39
N GLU A 65 -14.34 15.56 -16.48
CA GLU A 65 -15.00 16.51 -17.39
C GLU A 65 -14.52 16.31 -18.83
#